data_AF-A0A202E2R9-F1
#
_entry.id   AF-A0A202E2R9-F1
#
_cell.length_a   1.000
_cell.length_b   1.000
_cell.length_c   1.000
_cell.angle_alpha   90.00
_cell.angle_beta   90.00
_cell.angle_gamma   90.00
#
_symmetry.space_group_name_H-M   'P 1'
#
loop_
_entity.id
_entity.type
_entity.pdbx_description
1 polymer ?
#
loop_
_entity_poly.entity_id
_entity_poly.type
_entity_poly.pdbx_seq_one_letter_code
_entity_poly.pdbx_strand_id
1 'polypeptide(L)'
;LDKSNPLIELLTDPQYPDEILVFFGTRLLEKVDRSKDSVETKLLAGRLYNAGFQRKSLVREFGWDLKTIQSYGDALKSGCSKTLSQALSGQGATPKLDEDKQHFVRQLFRQHGTEQGCHINRYIRNELECQLKTKVSREPIRLLIKDEKAKMQREAEAIPVVSDDASEVPITANGGEDSCHYSGNSASGMQKNCNLSPSFTVMEHGESTALQLPESVLLHHGGLLLVRALIDRVFDSEIPLRDLLRQWLGAVLCGCANIEQMGCLNYPSLEIIIGPQFNSLSTQREYLLKHSNAELIAALRKRNLQFLRIRSSQLFFYDPHGIEYTGQLSVLKGWLGGSHSIGKAYYQDFIHTLDGKPMVAFLDDNRSTLLKRLPVNVQELRHLLDRPHDAPITLIVDRAIYSLPDLQHYRDKLNIRIVTWEKNHTRPPWAPASPDIVNNIHIPKAGNNSKDITIYKIEYYTQPWTRDASV
;
A
#
# COMPACT_ATOMS: atom_id res chain seq x y z
N LEU A 1 6.00 19.77 -1.42
CA LEU A 1 6.33 18.51 -2.11
C LEU A 1 7.47 17.81 -1.39
N ASP A 2 7.18 16.68 -0.76
CA ASP A 2 8.18 15.81 -0.14
C ASP A 2 8.84 14.96 -1.23
N LYS A 3 10.15 15.13 -1.47
CA LYS A 3 10.86 14.38 -2.51
C LYS A 3 10.93 12.87 -2.23
N SER A 4 10.67 12.43 -1.00
CA SER A 4 10.59 11.00 -0.66
C SER A 4 9.21 10.37 -0.86
N ASN A 5 8.15 11.16 -1.10
CA ASN A 5 6.84 10.64 -1.50
C ASN A 5 6.20 11.56 -2.55
N PRO A 6 6.45 11.32 -3.85
CA PRO A 6 5.97 12.17 -4.94
C PRO A 6 4.51 11.91 -5.33
N LEU A 7 3.79 11.02 -4.62
CA LEU A 7 2.46 10.57 -5.03
C LEU A 7 1.32 11.11 -4.16
N ILE A 8 1.55 11.45 -2.89
CA ILE A 8 0.50 11.99 -2.02
C ILE A 8 0.77 13.47 -1.73
N GLU A 9 -0.18 14.32 -2.07
CA GLU A 9 -0.14 15.75 -1.82
C GLU A 9 -1.27 16.17 -0.88
N LEU A 10 -0.98 17.07 0.07
CA LEU A 10 -1.96 17.70 0.93
C LEU A 10 -2.11 19.15 0.47
N LEU A 11 -3.33 19.54 0.09
CA LEU A 11 -3.66 20.89 -0.32
C LEU A 11 -4.76 21.46 0.59
N THR A 12 -4.80 22.78 0.70
CA THR A 12 -5.88 23.52 1.34
C THR A 12 -6.42 24.51 0.31
N ASP A 13 -7.73 24.52 0.12
CA ASP A 13 -8.39 25.39 -0.85
C ASP A 13 -9.02 26.59 -0.11
N PRO A 14 -8.81 27.85 -0.53
CA PRO A 14 -9.50 29.00 0.04
C PRO A 14 -11.04 28.90 0.02
N GLN A 15 -11.62 28.08 -0.87
CA GLN A 15 -13.06 27.79 -0.91
C GLN A 15 -13.51 26.78 0.17
N TYR A 16 -12.58 25.97 0.69
CA TYR A 16 -12.80 24.94 1.72
C TYR A 16 -11.73 25.08 2.82
N PRO A 17 -11.69 26.20 3.57
CA PRO A 17 -10.58 26.53 4.48
C PRO A 17 -10.43 25.53 5.64
N ASP A 18 -11.55 24.90 6.01
CA ASP A 18 -11.70 23.90 7.07
C ASP A 18 -11.51 22.46 6.58
N GLU A 19 -11.14 22.26 5.31
CA GLU A 19 -10.80 20.95 4.76
C GLU A 19 -9.32 20.83 4.37
N ILE A 20 -8.77 19.64 4.57
CA ILE A 20 -7.54 19.14 3.97
C ILE A 20 -7.94 18.27 2.77
N LEU A 21 -7.52 18.70 1.58
CA LEU A 21 -7.70 17.95 0.34
C LEU A 21 -6.50 17.01 0.16
N VAL A 22 -6.74 15.70 0.21
CA VAL A 22 -5.69 14.69 0.02
C VAL A 22 -5.74 14.21 -1.42
N PHE A 23 -4.66 14.44 -2.17
CA PHE A 23 -4.53 14.01 -3.56
C PHE A 23 -3.59 12.80 -3.68
N PHE A 24 -3.92 11.88 -4.59
CA PHE A 24 -3.02 10.84 -5.10
C PHE A 24 -2.71 11.13 -6.57
N GLY A 25 -1.50 11.61 -6.86
CA GLY A 25 -1.17 12.25 -8.13
C GLY A 25 -2.12 13.41 -8.41
N THR A 26 -2.80 13.38 -9.56
CA THR A 26 -3.77 14.42 -9.97
C THR A 26 -5.22 14.13 -9.55
N ARG A 27 -5.47 13.09 -8.73
CA ARG A 27 -6.81 12.70 -8.29
C ARG A 27 -7.03 13.03 -6.82
N LEU A 28 -8.11 13.75 -6.52
CA LEU A 28 -8.59 13.90 -5.14
C LEU A 28 -8.98 12.50 -4.62
N LEU A 29 -8.37 12.09 -3.52
CA LEU A 29 -8.57 10.79 -2.87
C LEU A 29 -9.60 10.88 -1.75
N GLU A 30 -9.43 11.86 -0.86
CA GLU A 30 -10.33 12.12 0.27
C GLU A 30 -10.34 13.62 0.63
N LYS A 31 -11.46 14.07 1.20
CA LYS A 31 -11.61 15.35 1.90
C LYS A 31 -11.64 15.03 3.38
N VAL A 32 -10.81 15.69 4.16
CA VAL A 32 -10.66 15.46 5.61
C VAL A 32 -10.88 16.79 6.31
N ASP A 33 -11.65 16.82 7.41
CA ASP A 33 -11.77 17.99 8.27
C ASP A 33 -10.37 18.47 8.71
N ARG A 34 -10.19 19.75 8.97
CA ARG A 34 -8.91 20.33 9.43
C ARG A 34 -8.82 20.43 10.96
N SER A 35 -9.93 20.18 11.67
CA SER A 35 -10.04 20.21 13.11
C SER A 35 -9.10 19.22 13.79
N LYS A 36 -8.33 19.69 14.78
CA LYS A 36 -7.46 18.81 15.58
C LYS A 36 -8.24 17.83 16.47
N ASP A 37 -9.55 17.98 16.60
CA ASP A 37 -10.38 17.03 17.34
C ASP A 37 -11.02 15.98 16.43
N SER A 38 -11.11 16.24 15.11
CA SER A 38 -11.61 15.28 14.12
C SER A 38 -10.84 13.97 14.15
N VAL A 39 -11.59 12.87 14.06
CA VAL A 39 -11.07 11.50 14.01
C VAL A 39 -10.33 11.27 12.69
N GLU A 40 -10.89 11.76 11.59
CA GLU A 40 -10.39 11.70 10.22
C GLU A 40 -9.01 12.36 10.12
N THR A 41 -8.83 13.53 10.75
CA THR A 41 -7.55 14.27 10.78
C THR A 41 -6.45 13.49 11.49
N LYS A 42 -6.77 12.90 12.64
CA LYS A 42 -5.86 12.08 13.45
C LYS A 42 -5.48 10.79 12.71
N LEU A 43 -6.46 10.14 12.07
CA LEU A 43 -6.26 8.99 11.19
C LEU A 43 -5.36 9.33 9.99
N LEU A 44 -5.59 10.46 9.31
CA LEU A 44 -4.77 10.94 8.21
C LEU A 44 -3.31 11.14 8.63
N ALA A 45 -3.05 11.86 9.73
CA ALA A 45 -1.68 12.05 10.21
C ALA A 45 -0.98 10.74 10.59
N GLY A 46 -1.70 9.80 11.23
CA GLY A 46 -1.18 8.46 11.54
C GLY A 46 -0.86 7.63 10.28
N ARG A 47 -1.71 7.70 9.25
CA ARG A 47 -1.48 7.06 7.93
C ARG A 47 -0.24 7.64 7.25
N LEU A 48 -0.10 8.97 7.20
CA LEU A 48 1.04 9.64 6.56
C LEU A 48 2.37 9.36 7.30
N TYR A 49 2.35 9.34 8.62
CA TYR A 49 3.50 8.93 9.44
C TYR A 49 3.93 7.50 9.13
N ASN A 50 2.97 6.57 9.04
CA ASN A 50 3.23 5.18 8.64
C ASN A 50 3.72 5.04 7.20
N ALA A 51 3.28 5.92 6.30
CA ALA A 51 3.75 6.01 4.91
C ALA A 51 5.12 6.71 4.77
N GLY A 52 5.81 7.01 5.88
CA GLY A 52 7.20 7.50 5.87
C GLY A 52 7.37 8.99 5.55
N PHE A 53 6.29 9.78 5.53
CA PHE A 53 6.37 11.23 5.28
C PHE A 53 7.36 11.94 6.20
N GLN A 54 7.99 13.00 5.69
CA GLN A 54 8.96 13.78 6.45
C GLN A 54 8.35 14.32 7.76
N ARG A 55 8.81 13.75 8.89
CA ARG A 55 8.35 14.04 10.26
C ARG A 55 8.22 15.53 10.59
N LYS A 56 9.18 16.36 10.14
CA LYS A 56 9.17 17.82 10.33
C LYS A 56 7.99 18.50 9.62
N SER A 57 7.62 18.02 8.44
CA SER A 57 6.46 18.53 7.71
C SER A 57 5.16 18.08 8.38
N LEU A 58 5.04 16.82 8.83
CA LEU A 58 3.85 16.35 9.57
C LEU A 58 3.60 17.17 10.85
N VAL A 59 4.63 17.41 11.66
CA VAL A 59 4.53 18.26 12.86
C VAL A 59 4.13 19.69 12.53
N ARG A 60 4.62 20.25 11.40
CA ARG A 60 4.25 21.60 10.95
C ARG A 60 2.81 21.70 10.48
N GLU A 61 2.36 20.80 9.60
CA GLU A 61 1.02 20.90 8.99
C GLU A 61 -0.10 20.56 9.98
N PHE A 62 0.06 19.48 10.76
CA PHE A 62 -0.96 19.06 11.73
C PHE A 62 -0.83 19.75 13.09
N GLY A 63 0.33 20.33 13.41
CA GLY A 63 0.55 21.05 14.66
C GLY A 63 0.39 20.19 15.93
N TRP A 64 0.64 18.88 15.83
CA TRP A 64 0.80 17.96 16.96
C TRP A 64 2.29 17.64 17.14
N ASP A 65 2.68 17.24 18.35
CA ASP A 65 4.03 16.72 18.56
C ASP A 65 4.21 15.35 17.87
N LEU A 66 5.47 15.00 17.60
CA LEU A 66 5.81 13.78 16.88
C LEU A 66 5.39 12.49 17.61
N LYS A 67 5.36 12.46 18.95
CA LYS A 67 4.95 11.28 19.72
C LYS A 67 3.45 11.05 19.62
N THR A 68 2.65 12.11 19.61
CA THR A 68 1.19 12.04 19.38
C THR A 68 0.89 11.50 17.98
N ILE A 69 1.52 12.04 16.94
CA ILE A 69 1.37 11.55 15.55
C ILE A 69 1.83 10.08 15.45
N GLN A 70 2.96 9.74 16.08
CA GLN A 70 3.43 8.36 16.16
C GLN A 70 2.41 7.46 16.86
N SER A 71 1.81 7.90 17.98
CA SER A 71 0.81 7.12 18.71
C SER A 71 -0.42 6.80 17.86
N TYR A 72 -0.85 7.71 16.98
CA TYR A 72 -1.90 7.43 16.01
C TYR A 72 -1.45 6.38 14.97
N GLY A 73 -0.22 6.50 14.46
CA GLY A 73 0.36 5.52 13.53
C GLY A 73 0.54 4.13 14.14
N ASP A 74 1.00 4.03 15.38
CA ASP A 74 1.20 2.77 16.09
C ASP A 74 -0.15 2.13 16.49
N ALA A 75 -1.15 2.93 16.87
CA ALA A 75 -2.51 2.44 17.10
C ALA A 75 -3.17 1.90 15.83
N LEU A 76 -3.01 2.58 14.67
CA LEU A 76 -3.43 2.09 13.36
C LEU A 76 -2.78 0.76 12.98
N LYS A 77 -1.49 0.57 13.30
CA LYS A 77 -0.77 -0.69 13.05
C LYS A 77 -1.23 -1.84 13.94
N SER A 78 -1.74 -1.54 15.14
CA SER A 78 -2.16 -2.57 16.11
C SER A 78 -3.34 -3.43 15.64
N GLY A 79 -4.17 -2.93 14.71
CA GLY A 79 -5.43 -3.58 14.30
C GLY A 79 -6.51 -3.63 15.38
N CYS A 80 -6.22 -3.15 16.60
CA CYS A 80 -7.12 -3.23 17.75
C CYS A 80 -8.01 -2.00 17.82
N SER A 81 -9.33 -2.18 17.62
CA SER A 81 -10.33 -1.10 17.74
C SER A 81 -10.23 -0.35 19.07
N LYS A 82 -10.06 -1.06 20.21
CA LYS A 82 -9.91 -0.42 21.53
C LYS A 82 -8.67 0.47 21.61
N THR A 83 -7.53 0.02 21.09
CA THR A 83 -6.27 0.79 21.05
C THR A 83 -6.39 2.00 20.12
N LEU A 84 -7.06 1.84 18.97
CA LEU A 84 -7.33 2.91 18.03
C LEU A 84 -8.23 3.99 18.65
N SER A 85 -9.38 3.62 19.19
CA SER A 85 -10.31 4.52 19.88
C SER A 85 -9.64 5.24 21.06
N GLN A 86 -8.83 4.54 21.86
CA GLN A 86 -8.08 5.15 22.95
C GLN A 86 -7.09 6.21 22.46
N ALA A 87 -6.33 5.94 21.40
CA ALA A 87 -5.38 6.89 20.85
C ALA A 87 -6.08 8.13 20.27
N LEU A 88 -7.16 7.93 19.50
CA LEU A 88 -7.92 9.00 18.84
C LEU A 88 -8.70 9.90 19.82
N SER A 89 -9.03 9.38 21.01
CA SER A 89 -9.70 10.12 22.09
C SER A 89 -8.83 11.22 22.73
N GLY A 90 -7.54 11.29 22.41
CA GLY A 90 -6.63 12.36 22.84
C GLY A 90 -6.08 12.19 24.26
N GLN A 91 -5.53 13.28 24.83
CA GLN A 91 -4.95 13.28 26.19
C GLN A 91 -6.03 13.35 27.28
N GLY A 92 -6.89 12.32 27.33
CA GLY A 92 -7.71 11.99 28.48
C GLY A 92 -7.12 10.76 29.18
N ALA A 93 -7.04 10.77 30.51
CA ALA A 93 -6.99 9.50 31.24
C ALA A 93 -8.24 8.69 30.85
N THR A 94 -8.09 7.39 30.56
CA THR A 94 -9.23 6.55 30.20
C THR A 94 -10.33 6.74 31.25
N PRO A 95 -11.56 7.12 30.84
CA PRO A 95 -12.63 7.33 31.81
C PRO A 95 -12.81 6.03 32.59
N LYS A 96 -12.78 6.11 33.93
CA LYS A 96 -12.90 4.94 34.81
C LYS A 96 -14.21 4.16 34.62
N LEU A 97 -15.14 4.75 33.87
CA LEU A 97 -16.37 4.17 33.37
C LEU A 97 -16.28 4.14 31.84
N ASP A 98 -15.86 3.00 31.29
CA ASP A 98 -16.09 2.67 29.88
C ASP A 98 -17.57 2.35 29.63
N GLU A 99 -17.95 2.18 28.36
CA GLU A 99 -19.34 2.07 27.93
C GLU A 99 -20.09 0.92 28.63
N ASP A 100 -19.45 -0.25 28.77
CA ASP A 100 -19.97 -1.40 29.53
C ASP A 100 -20.27 -1.04 30.99
N LYS A 101 -19.33 -0.36 31.68
CA LYS A 101 -19.53 0.11 33.05
C LYS A 101 -20.61 1.20 33.14
N GLN A 102 -20.73 2.06 32.14
CA GLN A 102 -21.80 3.07 32.11
C GLN A 102 -23.18 2.42 31.95
N HIS A 103 -23.30 1.39 31.10
CA HIS A 103 -24.53 0.60 30.96
C HIS A 103 -24.89 -0.10 32.28
N PHE A 104 -23.91 -0.74 32.93
CA PHE A 104 -24.09 -1.36 34.24
C PHE A 104 -24.53 -0.37 35.33
N VAL A 105 -23.95 0.85 35.36
CA VAL A 105 -24.38 1.93 36.25
C VAL A 105 -25.83 2.36 35.98
N ARG A 106 -26.22 2.53 34.71
CA ARG A 106 -27.60 2.89 34.32
C ARG A 106 -28.58 1.78 34.70
N GLN A 107 -28.22 0.51 34.50
CA GLN A 107 -29.03 -0.65 34.87
C GLN A 107 -29.27 -0.74 36.39
N LEU A 108 -28.21 -0.69 37.21
CA LEU A 108 -28.33 -0.68 38.67
C LEU A 108 -29.15 0.51 39.18
N PHE A 109 -29.04 1.68 38.54
CA PHE A 109 -29.85 2.84 38.87
C PHE A 109 -31.34 2.62 38.55
N ARG A 110 -31.67 2.03 37.39
CA ARG A 110 -33.05 1.70 37.02
C ARG A 110 -33.68 0.66 37.96
N GLN A 111 -32.91 -0.34 38.38
CA GLN A 111 -33.40 -1.44 39.24
C GLN A 111 -33.55 -1.02 40.71
N HIS A 112 -32.55 -0.33 41.28
CA HIS A 112 -32.47 -0.08 42.73
C HIS A 112 -32.55 1.41 43.12
N GLY A 113 -32.77 2.31 42.15
CA GLY A 113 -32.75 3.77 42.39
C GLY A 113 -33.87 4.29 43.29
N THR A 114 -35.02 3.61 43.31
CA THR A 114 -36.14 3.87 44.22
C THR A 114 -35.87 3.30 45.62
N GLU A 115 -35.46 2.04 45.69
CA GLU A 115 -35.19 1.30 46.94
C GLU A 115 -34.04 1.91 47.76
N GLN A 116 -32.94 2.27 47.10
CA GLN A 116 -31.72 2.77 47.76
C GLN A 116 -31.75 4.29 48.00
N GLY A 117 -32.72 5.01 47.41
CA GLY A 117 -32.94 6.44 47.63
C GLY A 117 -31.67 7.30 47.55
N CYS A 118 -31.32 7.99 48.64
CA CYS A 118 -30.13 8.85 48.72
C CYS A 118 -28.79 8.07 48.78
N HIS A 119 -28.82 6.76 49.03
CA HIS A 119 -27.66 5.89 49.14
C HIS A 119 -27.29 5.19 47.83
N ILE A 120 -28.09 5.30 46.76
CA ILE A 120 -27.87 4.65 45.47
C ILE A 120 -26.45 4.86 44.89
N ASN A 121 -25.86 6.04 45.08
CA ASN A 121 -24.51 6.34 44.59
C ASN A 121 -23.42 5.61 45.40
N ARG A 122 -23.66 5.29 46.68
CA ARG A 122 -22.79 4.41 47.48
C ARG A 122 -22.98 2.95 47.07
N TYR A 123 -24.22 2.52 46.88
CA TYR A 123 -24.56 1.16 46.43
C TYR A 123 -23.88 0.81 45.10
N ILE A 124 -24.08 1.64 44.05
CA ILE A 124 -23.47 1.43 42.73
C ILE A 124 -21.92 1.42 42.80
N ARG A 125 -21.31 2.23 43.68
CA ARG A 125 -19.85 2.22 43.87
C ARG A 125 -19.36 0.93 44.51
N ASN A 126 -20.10 0.38 45.47
CA ASN A 126 -19.78 -0.91 46.06
C ASN A 126 -19.91 -2.02 45.01
N GLU A 127 -20.98 -2.05 44.21
CA GLU A 127 -21.15 -3.07 43.16
C GLU A 127 -20.07 -2.99 42.07
N LEU A 128 -19.68 -1.78 41.62
CA LEU A 128 -18.55 -1.60 40.72
C LEU A 128 -17.21 -2.08 41.30
N GLU A 129 -17.02 -1.97 42.62
CA GLU A 129 -15.82 -2.45 43.31
C GLU A 129 -15.87 -3.98 43.54
N CYS A 130 -17.03 -4.54 43.89
CA CYS A 130 -17.21 -5.98 44.11
C CYS A 130 -17.17 -6.79 42.82
N GLN A 131 -18.01 -6.43 41.83
CA GLN A 131 -18.18 -7.22 40.60
C GLN A 131 -17.10 -6.89 39.55
N LEU A 132 -16.81 -5.61 39.33
CA LEU A 132 -15.92 -5.14 38.26
C LEU A 132 -14.55 -4.66 38.77
N LYS A 133 -14.25 -4.84 40.07
CA LYS A 133 -12.97 -4.49 40.73
C LYS A 133 -12.49 -3.05 40.45
N THR A 134 -13.42 -2.13 40.18
CA THR A 134 -13.11 -0.80 39.64
C THR A 134 -13.49 0.32 40.62
N LYS A 135 -12.47 0.99 41.19
CA LYS A 135 -12.66 2.14 42.10
C LYS A 135 -12.96 3.45 41.37
N VAL A 136 -14.25 3.76 41.26
CA VAL A 136 -14.78 5.01 40.69
C VAL A 136 -15.07 6.04 41.80
N SER A 137 -14.90 7.33 41.48
CA SER A 137 -15.27 8.46 42.35
C SER A 137 -16.78 8.73 42.32
N ARG A 138 -17.29 9.56 43.24
CA ARG A 138 -18.72 9.88 43.36
C ARG A 138 -19.29 10.62 42.14
N GLU A 139 -18.49 11.53 41.58
CA GLU A 139 -18.98 12.53 40.62
C GLU A 139 -19.35 11.97 39.24
N PRO A 140 -18.56 11.09 38.59
CA PRO A 140 -18.95 10.47 37.32
C PRO A 140 -20.28 9.71 37.40
N ILE A 141 -20.49 8.97 38.49
CA ILE A 141 -21.74 8.24 38.74
C ILE A 141 -22.90 9.21 39.02
N ARG A 142 -22.64 10.34 39.70
CA ARG A 142 -23.65 11.39 39.92
C ARG A 142 -24.13 12.00 38.61
N LEU A 143 -23.22 12.24 37.66
CA LEU A 143 -23.57 12.77 36.34
C LEU A 143 -24.40 11.76 35.53
N LEU A 144 -24.01 10.48 35.49
CA LEU A 144 -24.80 9.42 34.83
C LEU A 144 -26.19 9.25 35.44
N ILE A 145 -26.31 9.26 36.77
CA ILE A 145 -27.63 9.19 37.44
C ILE A 145 -28.49 10.43 37.12
N LYS A 146 -27.88 11.62 37.00
CA LYS A 146 -28.61 12.84 36.64
C LYS A 146 -29.14 12.77 35.21
N ASP A 147 -28.30 12.32 34.28
CA ASP A 147 -28.68 12.08 32.87
C ASP A 147 -29.79 11.03 32.76
N GLU A 148 -29.63 9.89 33.43
CA GLU A 148 -30.62 8.81 33.42
C GLU A 148 -31.96 9.23 34.06
N LYS A 149 -31.94 10.00 35.16
CA LYS A 149 -33.17 10.60 35.72
C LYS A 149 -33.86 11.52 34.73
N ALA A 150 -33.12 12.39 34.04
CA ALA A 150 -33.69 13.29 33.04
C ALA A 150 -34.28 12.51 31.84
N LYS A 151 -33.69 11.36 31.49
CA LYS A 151 -34.20 10.46 30.45
C LYS A 151 -35.49 9.76 30.90
N MET A 152 -35.49 9.13 32.09
CA MET A 152 -36.67 8.47 32.65
C MET A 152 -37.85 9.45 32.85
N GLN A 153 -37.57 10.71 33.20
CA GLN A 153 -38.61 11.73 33.31
C GLN A 153 -39.25 12.07 31.96
N ARG A 154 -38.46 12.21 30.88
CA ARG A 154 -38.99 12.39 29.52
C ARG A 154 -39.76 11.15 29.03
N GLU A 155 -39.29 9.96 29.37
CA GLU A 155 -39.98 8.70 29.03
C GLU A 155 -41.33 8.60 29.74
N ALA A 156 -41.45 9.07 30.99
CA ALA A 156 -42.71 9.14 31.74
C ALA A 156 -43.67 10.24 31.22
N GLU A 157 -43.13 11.39 30.79
CA GLU A 157 -43.90 12.50 30.21
C GLU A 157 -44.40 12.20 28.78
N ALA A 158 -43.91 11.13 28.13
CA ALA A 158 -44.21 10.77 26.75
C ALA A 158 -45.30 9.68 26.58
N ILE A 159 -45.95 9.22 27.66
CA ILE A 159 -46.97 8.16 27.59
C ILE A 159 -48.36 8.79 27.40
N PRO A 160 -49.04 8.59 26.24
CA PRO A 160 -50.45 8.95 26.11
C PRO A 160 -51.33 7.94 26.86
N VAL A 161 -52.36 8.45 27.55
CA VAL A 161 -53.32 7.62 28.28
C VAL A 161 -54.12 6.76 27.30
N VAL A 162 -53.99 5.44 27.41
CA VAL A 162 -54.91 4.46 26.82
C VAL A 162 -55.37 3.54 27.96
N SER A 163 -56.68 3.30 28.00
CA SER A 163 -57.40 2.64 29.09
C SER A 163 -57.19 1.13 29.18
N ASP A 164 -57.52 0.59 30.34
CA ASP A 164 -57.51 -0.84 30.68
C ASP A 164 -58.15 -1.77 29.64
N ASP A 165 -57.58 -2.96 29.47
CA ASP A 165 -58.35 -4.17 29.79
C ASP A 165 -57.42 -5.31 30.25
N ALA A 166 -57.95 -6.26 31.04
CA ALA A 166 -57.16 -7.23 31.81
C ALA A 166 -57.10 -8.63 31.17
N SER A 167 -56.02 -9.37 31.41
CA SER A 167 -55.95 -10.84 31.27
C SER A 167 -54.78 -11.42 32.09
N GLU A 168 -54.99 -12.59 32.70
CA GLU A 168 -54.12 -13.21 33.71
C GLU A 168 -53.14 -14.26 33.11
N VAL A 169 -51.91 -14.36 33.68
CA VAL A 169 -51.23 -15.60 34.19
C VAL A 169 -51.01 -16.82 33.21
N PRO A 170 -49.97 -17.71 33.31
CA PRO A 170 -48.96 -17.91 34.37
C PRO A 170 -47.47 -17.98 33.99
N ILE A 171 -46.66 -17.73 35.02
CA ILE A 171 -45.43 -18.41 35.47
C ILE A 171 -45.03 -19.71 34.73
N THR A 172 -43.75 -19.81 34.33
CA THR A 172 -42.94 -21.04 34.47
C THR A 172 -41.56 -20.72 35.03
N ALA A 173 -40.99 -21.67 35.79
CA ALA A 173 -39.66 -21.57 36.40
C ALA A 173 -38.70 -22.59 35.79
N ASN A 174 -37.42 -22.23 35.71
CA ASN A 174 -36.22 -23.08 35.71
C ASN A 174 -35.01 -22.10 35.80
N GLY A 175 -33.94 -22.32 36.54
CA GLY A 175 -33.44 -23.58 37.12
C GLY A 175 -32.14 -23.96 36.40
N GLY A 176 -30.98 -23.64 36.97
CA GLY A 176 -29.68 -23.87 36.32
C GLY A 176 -28.50 -23.19 37.01
N GLU A 177 -27.96 -23.84 38.04
CA GLU A 177 -26.54 -23.76 38.44
C GLU A 177 -25.69 -24.33 37.27
N ASP A 178 -24.42 -24.01 37.02
CA ASP A 178 -23.23 -23.99 37.88
C ASP A 178 -22.12 -23.18 37.15
N SER A 179 -21.40 -22.27 37.79
CA SER A 179 -20.11 -22.48 38.49
C SER A 179 -18.85 -22.46 37.61
N CYS A 180 -17.69 -22.33 38.26
CA CYS A 180 -16.54 -21.62 37.74
C CYS A 180 -15.23 -22.41 37.90
N HIS A 181 -14.30 -22.26 36.95
CA HIS A 181 -12.88 -22.46 37.25
C HIS A 181 -11.98 -21.47 36.50
N TYR A 182 -11.33 -20.60 37.26
CA TYR A 182 -10.23 -19.75 36.84
C TYR A 182 -9.09 -19.97 37.85
N SER A 183 -7.89 -20.33 37.38
CA SER A 183 -6.69 -20.50 38.21
C SER A 183 -5.57 -19.56 37.74
N GLY A 184 -4.96 -18.82 38.68
CA GLY A 184 -3.62 -18.21 38.49
C GLY A 184 -2.53 -19.31 38.50
N ASN A 185 -1.21 -19.09 38.40
CA ASN A 185 -0.29 -17.94 38.56
C ASN A 185 1.09 -18.38 37.96
N SER A 186 2.12 -17.57 37.65
CA SER A 186 2.32 -16.11 37.74
C SER A 186 3.48 -15.64 36.82
N ALA A 187 3.88 -14.38 36.95
CA ALA A 187 5.00 -13.69 36.31
C ALA A 187 6.37 -14.41 36.23
N SER A 188 7.07 -14.21 35.10
CA SER A 188 8.44 -13.64 35.09
C SER A 188 8.73 -12.97 33.74
N GLY A 189 9.66 -12.00 33.71
CA GLY A 189 9.78 -11.06 32.59
C GLY A 189 10.81 -11.44 31.52
N MET A 190 10.42 -11.30 30.25
CA MET A 190 11.24 -10.85 29.12
C MET A 190 10.29 -10.36 28.03
N GLN A 191 10.42 -9.13 27.55
CA GLN A 191 9.63 -8.62 26.42
C GLN A 191 10.08 -9.29 25.11
N LYS A 192 9.54 -10.47 24.84
CA LYS A 192 9.48 -11.05 23.50
C LYS A 192 8.30 -10.42 22.76
N ASN A 193 8.46 -10.13 21.47
CA ASN A 193 7.34 -9.77 20.60
C ASN A 193 6.41 -10.97 20.48
N CYS A 194 5.31 -10.96 21.24
CA CYS A 194 4.29 -12.00 21.22
C CYS A 194 3.37 -11.88 20.01
N ASN A 195 3.91 -12.06 18.80
CA ASN A 195 3.13 -12.62 17.70
C ASN A 195 2.88 -14.10 18.03
N LEU A 196 1.91 -14.35 18.92
CA LEU A 196 1.37 -15.69 19.13
C LEU A 196 0.52 -16.04 17.91
N SER A 197 1.17 -16.49 16.84
CA SER A 197 0.48 -17.15 15.74
C SER A 197 -0.23 -18.38 16.31
N PRO A 198 -1.55 -18.52 16.17
CA PRO A 198 -2.20 -19.80 16.45
C PRO A 198 -1.59 -20.85 15.52
N SER A 199 -1.19 -22.00 16.09
CA SER A 199 -0.69 -23.12 15.32
C SER A 199 -1.84 -23.77 14.55
N PHE A 200 -2.12 -23.26 13.35
CA PHE A 200 -3.04 -23.92 12.43
C PHE A 200 -2.34 -25.09 11.75
N THR A 201 -2.91 -26.27 11.93
CA THR A 201 -2.57 -27.49 11.22
C THR A 201 -2.65 -27.24 9.71
N VAL A 202 -1.75 -27.83 8.94
CA VAL A 202 -1.78 -27.78 7.47
C VAL A 202 -3.11 -28.32 6.98
N MET A 203 -3.97 -27.45 6.45
CA MET A 203 -5.15 -27.88 5.71
C MET A 203 -4.72 -28.29 4.30
N GLU A 204 -4.77 -29.59 4.05
CA GLU A 204 -4.80 -30.12 2.69
C GLU A 204 -6.06 -29.64 1.96
N HIS A 205 -6.03 -29.68 0.63
CA HIS A 205 -7.02 -29.02 -0.25
C HIS A 205 -8.49 -29.32 0.11
N GLY A 206 -9.19 -28.31 0.64
CA GLY A 206 -10.61 -28.40 0.94
C GLY A 206 -11.22 -27.02 1.22
N GLU A 207 -12.20 -26.65 0.38
CA GLU A 207 -13.29 -25.69 0.58
C GLU A 207 -12.99 -24.33 1.28
N SER A 208 -13.17 -23.26 0.51
CA SER A 208 -13.14 -21.87 0.99
C SER A 208 -14.27 -21.61 1.99
N THR A 209 -13.98 -21.76 3.28
CA THR A 209 -14.89 -21.36 4.36
C THR A 209 -15.10 -19.85 4.29
N ALA A 210 -16.32 -19.44 3.92
CA ALA A 210 -16.68 -18.04 3.87
C ALA A 210 -16.54 -17.42 5.26
N LEU A 211 -15.56 -16.53 5.42
CA LEU A 211 -15.32 -15.77 6.65
C LEU A 211 -16.62 -15.07 7.09
N GLN A 212 -17.19 -15.51 8.22
CA GLN A 212 -18.21 -14.74 8.92
C GLN A 212 -17.55 -13.50 9.50
N LEU A 213 -17.63 -12.40 8.76
CA LEU A 213 -17.08 -11.11 9.17
C LEU A 213 -18.00 -10.47 10.22
N PRO A 214 -17.44 -9.93 11.33
CA PRO A 214 -18.18 -9.04 12.22
C PRO A 214 -18.82 -7.85 11.48
N GLU A 215 -19.85 -7.23 12.06
CA GLU A 215 -20.56 -6.07 11.48
C GLU A 215 -19.62 -4.91 11.10
N SER A 216 -18.47 -4.79 11.76
CA SER A 216 -17.38 -3.91 11.31
C SER A 216 -16.01 -4.54 11.55
N VAL A 217 -15.12 -4.43 10.55
CA VAL A 217 -13.74 -4.91 10.60
C VAL A 217 -12.81 -3.80 10.12
N LEU A 218 -11.74 -3.53 10.87
CA LEU A 218 -10.69 -2.61 10.45
C LEU A 218 -9.83 -3.26 9.37
N LEU A 219 -10.07 -2.88 8.11
CA LEU A 219 -9.31 -3.37 6.96
C LEU A 219 -7.96 -2.66 6.83
N HIS A 220 -6.89 -3.39 7.11
CA HIS A 220 -5.54 -3.00 6.70
C HIS A 220 -5.39 -3.10 5.18
N HIS A 221 -4.38 -2.42 4.60
CA HIS A 221 -4.08 -2.47 3.16
C HIS A 221 -5.20 -1.96 2.24
N GLY A 222 -6.16 -1.18 2.74
CA GLY A 222 -7.30 -0.67 1.96
C GLY A 222 -6.92 0.09 0.67
N GLY A 223 -5.70 0.62 0.55
CA GLY A 223 -5.17 1.19 -0.70
C GLY A 223 -5.16 0.20 -1.87
N LEU A 224 -5.10 -1.12 -1.63
CA LEU A 224 -5.24 -2.15 -2.66
C LEU A 224 -6.61 -2.11 -3.35
N LEU A 225 -7.67 -1.60 -2.70
CA LEU A 225 -8.99 -1.45 -3.32
C LEU A 225 -8.97 -0.49 -4.52
N LEU A 226 -8.10 0.53 -4.50
CA LEU A 226 -7.92 1.48 -5.61
C LEU A 226 -7.40 0.81 -6.88
N VAL A 227 -6.70 -0.33 -6.73
CA VAL A 227 -6.06 -1.08 -7.81
C VAL A 227 -6.61 -2.51 -7.97
N ARG A 228 -7.60 -2.91 -7.16
CA ARG A 228 -8.16 -4.28 -7.14
C ARG A 228 -8.70 -4.72 -8.50
N ALA A 229 -9.39 -3.82 -9.22
CA ALA A 229 -9.86 -4.10 -10.58
C ALA A 229 -8.73 -4.30 -11.60
N LEU A 230 -7.53 -3.71 -11.37
CA LEU A 230 -6.34 -3.96 -12.19
C LEU A 230 -5.69 -5.29 -11.80
N ILE A 231 -5.56 -5.59 -10.50
CA ILE A 231 -5.05 -6.87 -9.99
C ILE A 231 -5.86 -8.05 -10.57
N ASP A 232 -7.19 -7.98 -10.50
CA ASP A 232 -8.08 -9.03 -11.02
C ASP A 232 -8.03 -9.15 -12.55
N ARG A 233 -7.73 -8.06 -13.26
CA ARG A 233 -7.57 -8.06 -14.72
C ARG A 233 -6.20 -8.58 -15.16
N VAL A 234 -5.16 -8.45 -14.35
CA VAL A 234 -3.87 -9.11 -14.60
C VAL A 234 -3.99 -10.61 -14.34
N PHE A 235 -4.71 -10.99 -13.28
CA PHE A 235 -4.87 -12.36 -12.81
C PHE A 235 -6.35 -12.81 -12.83
N ASP A 236 -6.90 -12.97 -14.03
CA ASP A 236 -8.15 -13.70 -14.25
C ASP A 236 -8.00 -15.22 -13.98
N SER A 237 -9.08 -15.97 -14.18
CA SER A 237 -9.18 -17.41 -13.94
C SER A 237 -8.34 -18.30 -14.87
N GLU A 238 -7.80 -17.78 -15.97
CA GLU A 238 -7.00 -18.58 -16.91
C GLU A 238 -5.52 -18.69 -16.47
N ILE A 239 -5.07 -17.85 -15.53
CA ILE A 239 -3.70 -17.92 -15.01
C ILE A 239 -3.58 -18.99 -13.90
N PRO A 240 -2.65 -19.96 -14.03
CA PRO A 240 -2.30 -20.84 -12.93
C PRO A 240 -1.80 -20.05 -11.71
N LEU A 241 -2.11 -20.52 -10.50
CA LEU A 241 -1.68 -19.88 -9.23
C LEU A 241 -2.19 -18.45 -9.04
N ARG A 242 -3.31 -18.10 -9.70
CA ARG A 242 -3.98 -16.80 -9.61
C ARG A 242 -3.90 -16.13 -8.24
N ASP A 243 -4.33 -16.82 -7.18
CA ASP A 243 -4.43 -16.19 -5.85
C ASP A 243 -3.07 -15.95 -5.19
N LEU A 244 -2.09 -16.82 -5.41
CA LEU A 244 -0.70 -16.61 -4.98
C LEU A 244 -0.05 -15.44 -5.72
N LEU A 245 -0.30 -15.30 -7.03
CA LEU A 245 0.19 -14.17 -7.82
C LEU A 245 -0.48 -12.85 -7.43
N ARG A 246 -1.78 -12.88 -7.10
CA ARG A 246 -2.53 -11.73 -6.55
C ARG A 246 -1.98 -11.33 -5.18
N GLN A 247 -1.66 -12.30 -4.31
CA GLN A 247 -0.98 -12.10 -3.04
C GLN A 247 0.40 -11.45 -3.22
N TRP A 248 1.26 -11.94 -4.13
CA TRP A 248 2.58 -11.36 -4.36
C TRP A 248 2.51 -9.94 -4.96
N LEU A 249 1.62 -9.68 -5.93
CA LEU A 249 1.43 -8.32 -6.43
C LEU A 249 0.88 -7.40 -5.33
N GLY A 250 -0.08 -7.87 -4.53
CA GLY A 250 -0.61 -7.15 -3.37
C GLY A 250 0.49 -6.80 -2.36
N ALA A 251 1.38 -7.74 -2.04
CA ALA A 251 2.51 -7.51 -1.15
C ALA A 251 3.48 -6.46 -1.70
N VAL A 252 3.85 -6.52 -2.98
CA VAL A 252 4.70 -5.50 -3.63
C VAL A 252 4.04 -4.13 -3.60
N LEU A 253 2.73 -4.05 -3.86
CA LEU A 253 1.95 -2.81 -3.77
C LEU A 253 1.80 -2.28 -2.34
N CYS A 254 1.84 -3.17 -1.33
CA CYS A 254 1.97 -2.81 0.09
C CYS A 254 3.41 -2.46 0.53
N GLY A 255 4.38 -2.45 -0.40
CA GLY A 255 5.77 -2.05 -0.14
C GLY A 255 6.71 -3.17 0.29
N CYS A 256 6.33 -4.45 0.19
CA CYS A 256 7.26 -5.56 0.42
C CYS A 256 8.28 -5.65 -0.72
N ALA A 257 9.56 -5.43 -0.38
CA ALA A 257 10.68 -5.58 -1.31
C ALA A 257 11.11 -7.05 -1.51
N ASN A 258 10.68 -7.96 -0.62
CA ASN A 258 10.95 -9.39 -0.70
C ASN A 258 9.85 -10.20 0.00
N ILE A 259 9.92 -11.53 -0.15
CA ILE A 259 8.93 -12.48 0.36
C ILE A 259 8.98 -12.62 1.89
N GLU A 260 10.13 -12.35 2.51
CA GLU A 260 10.29 -12.35 3.97
C GLU A 260 9.49 -11.22 4.64
N GLN A 261 9.42 -10.04 4.01
CA GLN A 261 8.65 -8.89 4.51
C GLN A 261 7.13 -9.12 4.50
N MET A 262 6.64 -10.13 3.77
CA MET A 262 5.21 -10.49 3.75
C MET A 262 4.72 -10.99 5.10
N GLY A 263 5.60 -11.47 5.98
CA GLY A 263 5.27 -11.82 7.37
C GLY A 263 4.81 -10.62 8.22
N CYS A 264 5.00 -9.38 7.75
CA CYS A 264 4.54 -8.16 8.40
C CYS A 264 3.16 -7.68 7.91
N LEU A 265 2.54 -8.37 6.93
CA LEU A 265 1.23 -8.00 6.39
C LEU A 265 0.09 -8.63 7.22
N ASN A 266 -0.99 -7.87 7.44
CA ASN A 266 -2.24 -8.41 7.98
C ASN A 266 -2.93 -9.32 6.94
N TYR A 267 -2.71 -10.63 7.06
CA TYR A 267 -3.28 -11.66 6.17
C TYR A 267 -4.81 -11.67 6.09
N PRO A 268 -5.58 -11.56 7.20
CA PRO A 268 -7.05 -11.51 7.14
C PRO A 268 -7.60 -10.34 6.30
N SER A 269 -6.97 -9.17 6.38
CA SER A 269 -7.36 -8.02 5.54
C SER A 269 -7.01 -8.26 4.07
N LEU A 270 -5.86 -8.87 3.77
CA LEU A 270 -5.54 -9.28 2.40
C LEU A 270 -6.53 -10.31 1.86
N GLU A 271 -6.96 -11.25 2.68
CA GLU A 271 -7.91 -12.28 2.25
C GLU A 271 -9.26 -11.69 1.82
N ILE A 272 -9.77 -10.71 2.57
CA ILE A 272 -10.96 -9.94 2.21
C ILE A 272 -10.71 -9.10 0.94
N ILE A 273 -9.55 -8.44 0.83
CA ILE A 273 -9.27 -7.44 -0.22
C ILE A 273 -8.79 -8.05 -1.54
N ILE A 274 -8.13 -9.21 -1.56
CA ILE A 274 -7.58 -9.87 -2.75
C ILE A 274 -7.82 -11.39 -2.82
N GLY A 275 -8.61 -12.00 -1.92
CA GLY A 275 -8.93 -13.44 -1.95
C GLY A 275 -7.90 -14.32 -1.23
N PRO A 276 -8.00 -15.66 -1.32
CA PRO A 276 -7.27 -16.61 -0.47
C PRO A 276 -5.77 -16.35 -0.34
N GLN A 277 -5.21 -16.55 0.86
CA GLN A 277 -3.81 -16.21 1.17
C GLN A 277 -3.01 -17.41 1.71
N PHE A 278 -1.74 -17.49 1.28
CA PHE A 278 -0.77 -18.48 1.73
C PHE A 278 0.18 -17.85 2.76
N ASN A 279 0.00 -18.11 4.05
CA ASN A 279 0.80 -17.51 5.13
C ASN A 279 2.19 -18.14 5.34
N SER A 280 2.42 -19.35 4.85
CA SER A 280 3.66 -20.12 5.04
C SER A 280 4.78 -19.66 4.10
N LEU A 281 5.84 -19.06 4.66
CA LEU A 281 7.02 -18.59 3.91
C LEU A 281 7.74 -19.73 3.16
N SER A 282 7.84 -20.92 3.76
CA SER A 282 8.44 -22.10 3.10
C SER A 282 7.61 -22.54 1.90
N THR A 283 6.29 -22.63 2.07
CA THR A 283 5.35 -22.98 1.00
C THR A 283 5.40 -21.96 -0.12
N GLN A 284 5.34 -20.65 0.17
CA GLN A 284 5.43 -19.63 -0.89
C GLN A 284 6.76 -19.71 -1.65
N ARG A 285 7.89 -19.97 -0.97
CA ARG A 285 9.20 -20.18 -1.63
C ARG A 285 9.22 -21.44 -2.50
N GLU A 286 8.62 -22.54 -2.05
CA GLU A 286 8.50 -23.77 -2.83
C GLU A 286 7.67 -23.54 -4.10
N TYR A 287 6.51 -22.90 -3.99
CA TYR A 287 5.68 -22.55 -5.14
C TYR A 287 6.41 -21.59 -6.09
N LEU A 288 7.11 -20.58 -5.57
CA LEU A 288 7.92 -19.69 -6.41
C LEU A 288 8.98 -20.47 -7.19
N LEU A 289 9.73 -21.37 -6.55
CA LEU A 289 10.74 -22.21 -7.21
C LEU A 289 10.11 -23.15 -8.25
N LYS A 290 8.98 -23.78 -7.91
CA LYS A 290 8.28 -24.75 -8.76
C LYS A 290 7.66 -24.12 -10.01
N HIS A 291 7.26 -22.85 -9.93
CA HIS A 291 6.45 -22.20 -10.96
C HIS A 291 7.08 -20.97 -11.63
N SER A 292 8.29 -20.53 -11.23
CA SER A 292 9.06 -19.50 -11.94
C SER A 292 9.69 -20.03 -13.24
N ASN A 293 8.84 -20.53 -14.15
CA ASN A 293 9.24 -21.07 -15.44
C ASN A 293 9.04 -20.06 -16.57
N ALA A 294 9.64 -20.33 -17.73
CA ALA A 294 9.61 -19.43 -18.88
C ALA A 294 8.18 -19.20 -19.43
N GLU A 295 7.31 -20.21 -19.35
CA GLU A 295 5.93 -20.15 -19.83
C GLU A 295 5.08 -19.16 -19.02
N LEU A 296 5.11 -19.24 -17.68
CA LEU A 296 4.40 -18.31 -16.81
C LEU A 296 4.94 -16.88 -16.97
N ILE A 297 6.26 -16.72 -17.07
CA ILE A 297 6.90 -15.42 -17.31
C ILE A 297 6.44 -14.82 -18.66
N ALA A 298 6.38 -15.63 -19.72
CA ALA A 298 5.90 -15.20 -21.03
C ALA A 298 4.41 -14.83 -21.00
N ALA A 299 3.56 -15.61 -20.33
CA ALA A 299 2.14 -15.33 -20.16
C ALA A 299 1.90 -13.99 -19.43
N LEU A 300 2.61 -13.75 -18.33
CA LEU A 300 2.54 -12.49 -17.58
C LEU A 300 3.00 -11.29 -18.41
N ARG A 301 4.10 -11.43 -19.16
CA ARG A 301 4.58 -10.40 -20.10
C ARG A 301 3.57 -10.11 -21.20
N LYS A 302 2.97 -11.14 -21.80
CA LYS A 302 1.94 -10.99 -22.85
C LYS A 302 0.69 -10.28 -22.32
N ARG A 303 0.28 -10.54 -21.06
CA ARG A 303 -0.79 -9.77 -20.39
C ARG A 303 -0.41 -8.31 -20.19
N ASN A 304 0.80 -7.98 -19.73
CA ASN A 304 1.21 -6.57 -19.59
C ASN A 304 1.12 -5.80 -20.93
N LEU A 305 1.52 -6.42 -22.04
CA LEU A 305 1.38 -5.80 -23.37
C LEU A 305 -0.08 -5.49 -23.76
N GLN A 306 -1.06 -6.29 -23.31
CA GLN A 306 -2.48 -6.01 -23.53
C GLN A 306 -2.95 -4.74 -22.81
N PHE A 307 -2.44 -4.46 -21.60
CA PHE A 307 -2.73 -3.20 -20.89
C PHE A 307 -2.18 -1.98 -21.63
N LEU A 308 -0.99 -2.12 -22.21
CA LEU A 308 -0.29 -1.03 -22.90
C LEU A 308 -0.85 -0.74 -24.31
N ARG A 309 -1.65 -1.66 -24.87
CA ARG A 309 -2.27 -1.57 -26.22
C ARG A 309 -1.25 -1.41 -27.37
N ILE A 310 -0.02 -1.85 -27.17
CA ILE A 310 1.05 -1.77 -28.16
C ILE A 310 0.88 -2.90 -29.15
N ARG A 311 0.55 -2.58 -30.41
CA ARG A 311 0.50 -3.59 -31.50
C ARG A 311 1.50 -3.29 -32.61
N SER A 312 1.70 -2.02 -32.97
CA SER A 312 2.46 -1.63 -34.17
C SER A 312 3.79 -0.90 -33.92
N SER A 313 4.12 -0.45 -32.70
CA SER A 313 5.37 0.32 -32.50
C SER A 313 6.60 -0.48 -32.88
N GLN A 314 7.51 0.11 -33.66
CA GLN A 314 8.86 -0.42 -33.91
C GLN A 314 9.94 0.32 -33.11
N LEU A 315 9.55 1.33 -32.33
CA LEU A 315 10.45 2.21 -31.60
C LEU A 315 10.20 2.10 -30.09
N PHE A 316 11.27 1.86 -29.34
CA PHE A 316 11.25 1.62 -27.90
C PHE A 316 12.46 2.27 -27.22
N PHE A 317 12.34 2.62 -25.94
CA PHE A 317 13.52 2.88 -25.11
C PHE A 317 14.03 1.56 -24.52
N TYR A 318 15.36 1.42 -24.43
CA TYR A 318 16.02 0.30 -23.77
C TYR A 318 16.95 0.86 -22.68
N ASP A 319 16.64 0.56 -21.42
CA ASP A 319 17.28 1.16 -20.24
C ASP A 319 17.81 0.07 -19.27
N PRO A 320 19.10 -0.27 -19.35
CA PRO A 320 19.69 -1.38 -18.60
C PRO A 320 20.30 -0.93 -17.27
N HIS A 321 19.77 -1.36 -16.13
CA HIS A 321 20.27 -1.00 -14.79
C HIS A 321 21.07 -2.10 -14.12
N GLY A 322 22.09 -1.73 -13.35
CA GLY A 322 22.78 -2.63 -12.43
C GLY A 322 22.35 -2.33 -11.00
N ILE A 323 21.72 -3.29 -10.33
CA ILE A 323 21.12 -3.13 -9.00
C ILE A 323 21.85 -4.03 -8.00
N GLU A 324 21.98 -3.57 -6.75
CA GLU A 324 22.53 -4.38 -5.66
C GLU A 324 21.63 -5.58 -5.37
N TYR A 325 22.23 -6.78 -5.35
CA TYR A 325 21.53 -8.00 -4.99
C TYR A 325 21.69 -8.27 -3.48
N THR A 326 20.64 -7.96 -2.72
CA THR A 326 20.57 -8.14 -1.26
C THR A 326 20.11 -9.53 -0.83
N GLY A 327 19.79 -10.41 -1.79
CA GLY A 327 19.28 -11.76 -1.51
C GLY A 327 20.36 -12.79 -1.12
N GLN A 328 19.89 -14.00 -0.81
CA GLN A 328 20.73 -15.07 -0.26
C GLN A 328 21.58 -15.79 -1.32
N LEU A 329 21.21 -15.74 -2.60
CA LEU A 329 21.91 -16.48 -3.65
C LEU A 329 23.36 -16.01 -3.86
N SER A 330 24.22 -16.93 -4.29
CA SER A 330 25.60 -16.69 -4.69
C SER A 330 25.67 -16.19 -6.13
N VAL A 331 25.28 -14.92 -6.34
CA VAL A 331 25.46 -14.23 -7.63
C VAL A 331 26.88 -13.67 -7.76
N LEU A 332 27.33 -13.44 -9.00
CA LEU A 332 28.60 -12.78 -9.27
C LEU A 332 28.62 -11.35 -8.70
N LYS A 333 29.82 -10.91 -8.32
CA LYS A 333 30.03 -9.50 -7.97
C LYS A 333 30.06 -8.65 -9.24
N GLY A 334 29.56 -7.42 -9.14
CA GLY A 334 29.59 -6.41 -10.19
C GLY A 334 29.87 -5.03 -9.62
N TRP A 335 30.03 -4.05 -10.51
CA TRP A 335 30.20 -2.64 -10.13
C TRP A 335 28.84 -2.01 -9.82
N LEU A 336 28.68 -1.50 -8.60
CA LEU A 336 27.49 -0.81 -8.14
C LEU A 336 27.70 0.71 -8.31
N GLY A 337 27.04 1.29 -9.31
CA GLY A 337 27.25 2.69 -9.68
C GLY A 337 26.89 3.69 -8.58
N GLY A 338 25.81 3.45 -7.84
CA GLY A 338 25.34 4.36 -6.78
C GLY A 338 26.20 4.36 -5.50
N SER A 339 26.95 3.29 -5.25
CA SER A 339 27.85 3.16 -4.08
C SER A 339 29.33 3.27 -4.44
N HIS A 340 29.66 3.40 -5.74
CA HIS A 340 31.02 3.37 -6.29
C HIS A 340 31.86 2.19 -5.76
N SER A 341 31.26 1.01 -5.65
CA SER A 341 31.86 -0.17 -5.01
C SER A 341 31.60 -1.47 -5.77
N ILE A 342 32.35 -2.52 -5.41
CA ILE A 342 32.14 -3.88 -5.93
C ILE A 342 31.27 -4.65 -4.92
N GLY A 343 30.05 -5.00 -5.31
CA GLY A 343 29.09 -5.75 -4.48
C GLY A 343 28.43 -6.89 -5.25
N LYS A 344 27.54 -7.66 -4.61
CA LYS A 344 26.69 -8.61 -5.34
C LYS A 344 25.75 -7.78 -6.23
N ALA A 345 25.70 -8.08 -7.53
CA ALA A 345 24.93 -7.28 -8.48
C ALA A 345 24.14 -8.17 -9.44
N TYR A 346 22.98 -7.69 -9.85
CA TYR A 346 22.20 -8.24 -10.95
C TYR A 346 21.78 -7.10 -11.89
N TYR A 347 21.44 -7.45 -13.12
CA TYR A 347 21.00 -6.49 -14.12
C TYR A 347 19.51 -6.58 -14.39
N GLN A 348 18.91 -5.42 -14.60
CA GLN A 348 17.53 -5.23 -15.00
C GLN A 348 17.54 -4.48 -16.34
N ASP A 349 17.37 -5.20 -17.44
CA ASP A 349 17.28 -4.58 -18.76
C ASP A 349 15.81 -4.27 -19.06
N PHE A 350 15.40 -3.00 -18.92
CA PHE A 350 14.03 -2.57 -19.17
C PHE A 350 13.80 -2.17 -20.62
N ILE A 351 12.59 -2.42 -21.12
CA ILE A 351 12.09 -1.91 -22.39
C ILE A 351 10.81 -1.10 -22.14
N HIS A 352 10.76 0.11 -22.67
CA HIS A 352 9.64 1.03 -22.52
C HIS A 352 9.11 1.50 -23.88
N THR A 353 7.85 1.92 -23.89
CA THR A 353 7.27 2.68 -24.99
C THR A 353 7.81 4.12 -25.06
N LEU A 354 7.55 4.80 -26.18
CA LEU A 354 7.87 6.22 -26.36
C LEU A 354 7.21 7.16 -25.32
N ASP A 355 6.05 6.79 -24.77
CA ASP A 355 5.39 7.49 -23.66
C ASP A 355 5.85 6.99 -22.28
N GLY A 356 7.00 6.31 -22.21
CA GLY A 356 7.68 5.92 -20.97
C GLY A 356 7.09 4.71 -20.23
N LYS A 357 6.04 4.07 -20.74
CA LYS A 357 5.37 2.97 -20.05
C LYS A 357 6.23 1.70 -20.06
N PRO A 358 6.41 1.03 -18.91
CA PRO A 358 7.24 -0.17 -18.81
C PRO A 358 6.57 -1.37 -19.49
N MET A 359 7.22 -1.92 -20.52
CA MET A 359 6.71 -3.07 -21.28
C MET A 359 7.16 -4.40 -20.70
N VAL A 360 8.46 -4.53 -20.47
CA VAL A 360 9.10 -5.75 -20.01
C VAL A 360 10.42 -5.42 -19.33
N ALA A 361 10.76 -6.19 -18.31
CA ALA A 361 12.09 -6.23 -17.72
C ALA A 361 12.69 -7.62 -17.93
N PHE A 362 13.98 -7.66 -18.27
CA PHE A 362 14.79 -8.87 -18.29
C PHE A 362 15.74 -8.83 -17.10
N LEU A 363 15.78 -9.91 -16.33
CA LEU A 363 16.65 -10.06 -15.16
C LEU A 363 17.76 -11.04 -15.50
N ASP A 364 19.02 -10.63 -15.30
CA ASP A 364 20.20 -11.47 -15.56
C ASP A 364 21.28 -11.21 -14.50
N ASP A 365 22.22 -12.15 -14.33
CA ASP A 365 23.39 -11.97 -13.46
C ASP A 365 24.56 -11.29 -14.20
N ASN A 366 25.71 -11.15 -13.53
CA ASN A 366 26.91 -10.53 -14.14
C ASN A 366 27.77 -11.50 -15.00
N ARG A 367 27.24 -12.66 -15.45
CA ARG A 367 27.95 -13.55 -16.40
C ARG A 367 27.90 -13.01 -17.83
N SER A 368 26.77 -12.41 -18.20
CA SER A 368 26.53 -11.88 -19.55
C SER A 368 26.74 -10.38 -19.57
N THR A 369 27.69 -9.92 -20.39
CA THR A 369 27.82 -8.49 -20.69
C THR A 369 26.61 -8.01 -21.48
N LEU A 370 26.30 -6.72 -21.36
CA LEU A 370 25.17 -6.08 -22.04
C LEU A 370 25.19 -6.25 -23.58
N LEU A 371 26.39 -6.38 -24.18
CA LEU A 371 26.57 -6.71 -25.60
C LEU A 371 25.95 -8.06 -26.00
N LYS A 372 25.95 -9.04 -25.09
CA LYS A 372 25.35 -10.37 -25.28
C LYS A 372 23.87 -10.39 -24.93
N ARG A 373 23.45 -9.65 -23.91
CA ARG A 373 22.05 -9.61 -23.45
C ARG A 373 21.13 -8.89 -24.44
N LEU A 374 21.60 -7.79 -25.04
CA LEU A 374 20.76 -6.99 -25.95
C LEU A 374 20.17 -7.82 -27.12
N PRO A 375 20.94 -8.60 -27.90
CA PRO A 375 20.39 -9.49 -28.93
C PRO A 375 19.31 -10.45 -28.42
N VAL A 376 19.51 -11.06 -27.25
CA VAL A 376 18.57 -12.00 -26.64
C VAL A 376 17.27 -11.29 -26.24
N ASN A 377 17.38 -10.16 -25.54
CA ASN A 377 16.22 -9.37 -25.11
C ASN A 377 15.40 -8.86 -26.31
N VAL A 378 16.04 -8.60 -27.46
CA VAL A 378 15.34 -8.20 -28.69
C VAL A 378 14.65 -9.37 -29.38
N GLN A 379 15.23 -10.57 -29.38
CA GLN A 379 14.55 -11.77 -29.87
C GLN A 379 13.31 -12.09 -29.02
N GLU A 380 13.43 -12.01 -27.70
CA GLU A 380 12.32 -12.12 -26.77
C GLU A 380 11.25 -11.03 -27.01
N LEU A 381 11.65 -9.78 -27.25
CA LEU A 381 10.72 -8.70 -27.60
C LEU A 381 9.99 -8.97 -28.92
N ARG A 382 10.66 -9.53 -29.94
CA ARG A 382 10.02 -9.93 -31.20
C ARG A 382 8.99 -11.02 -30.96
N HIS A 383 9.33 -12.05 -30.18
CA HIS A 383 8.41 -13.12 -29.81
C HIS A 383 7.19 -12.60 -29.03
N LEU A 384 7.39 -11.74 -28.02
CA LEU A 384 6.32 -11.14 -27.23
C LEU A 384 5.37 -10.24 -28.05
N LEU A 385 5.87 -9.62 -29.12
CA LEU A 385 5.10 -8.80 -30.05
C LEU A 385 4.52 -9.59 -31.24
N ASP A 386 4.63 -10.93 -31.22
CA ASP A 386 4.22 -11.84 -32.29
C ASP A 386 4.82 -11.45 -33.67
N ARG A 387 6.14 -11.14 -33.71
CA ARG A 387 6.85 -10.66 -34.91
C ARG A 387 7.86 -11.65 -35.50
N PRO A 388 8.09 -11.59 -36.84
CA PRO A 388 9.21 -12.28 -37.48
C PRO A 388 10.57 -11.97 -36.82
N HIS A 389 11.48 -12.94 -36.86
CA HIS A 389 12.81 -12.85 -36.24
C HIS A 389 13.68 -11.72 -36.82
N ASP A 390 13.47 -11.39 -38.09
CA ASP A 390 14.14 -10.33 -38.84
C ASP A 390 13.39 -8.99 -38.83
N ALA A 391 12.22 -8.89 -38.18
CA ALA A 391 11.40 -7.68 -38.19
C ALA A 391 12.16 -6.48 -37.56
N PRO A 392 12.20 -5.31 -38.21
CA PRO A 392 12.98 -4.18 -37.75
C PRO A 392 12.51 -3.70 -36.38
N ILE A 393 13.46 -3.53 -35.46
CA ILE A 393 13.25 -2.90 -34.15
C ILE A 393 14.28 -1.78 -34.00
N THR A 394 13.79 -0.62 -33.58
CA THR A 394 14.61 0.55 -33.28
C THR A 394 14.60 0.78 -31.77
N LEU A 395 15.79 0.87 -31.18
CA LEU A 395 15.98 1.08 -29.75
C LEU A 395 16.68 2.41 -29.51
N ILE A 396 16.07 3.23 -28.65
CA ILE A 396 16.69 4.44 -28.12
C ILE A 396 17.41 4.05 -26.83
N VAL A 397 18.73 4.26 -26.79
CA VAL A 397 19.59 3.87 -25.65
C VAL A 397 20.37 5.09 -25.16
N ASP A 398 20.10 5.52 -23.94
CA ASP A 398 20.79 6.66 -23.29
C ASP A 398 22.22 6.31 -22.81
N ARG A 399 22.89 5.38 -23.51
CA ARG A 399 24.23 4.90 -23.19
C ARG A 399 25.02 4.64 -24.44
N ALA A 400 26.03 5.48 -24.64
CA ALA A 400 27.04 5.34 -25.67
C ALA A 400 28.09 4.27 -25.29
N ILE A 401 27.65 3.01 -25.21
CA ILE A 401 28.41 1.84 -24.71
C ILE A 401 28.77 0.81 -25.79
N TYR A 402 28.18 0.94 -26.98
CA TYR A 402 28.40 0.02 -28.11
C TYR A 402 29.54 0.53 -28.99
N SER A 403 30.41 -0.38 -29.45
CA SER A 403 31.41 -0.04 -30.46
C SER A 403 30.78 0.01 -31.85
N LEU A 404 31.46 0.64 -32.83
CA LEU A 404 30.97 0.66 -34.21
C LEU A 404 30.77 -0.76 -34.78
N PRO A 405 31.68 -1.74 -34.59
CA PRO A 405 31.44 -3.13 -34.97
C PRO A 405 30.18 -3.75 -34.34
N ASP A 406 29.87 -3.44 -33.07
CA ASP A 406 28.63 -3.92 -32.43
C ASP A 406 27.41 -3.32 -33.12
N LEU A 407 27.40 -2.01 -33.37
CA LEU A 407 26.30 -1.31 -34.05
C LEU A 407 26.07 -1.84 -35.48
N GLN A 408 27.15 -2.09 -36.23
CA GLN A 408 27.09 -2.69 -37.56
C GLN A 408 26.57 -4.13 -37.50
N HIS A 409 27.03 -4.95 -36.55
CA HIS A 409 26.51 -6.30 -36.33
C HIS A 409 25.00 -6.30 -36.03
N TYR A 410 24.56 -5.40 -35.14
CA TYR A 410 23.15 -5.24 -34.78
C TYR A 410 22.29 -4.82 -35.99
N ARG A 411 22.76 -3.88 -36.82
CA ARG A 411 22.11 -3.47 -38.06
C ARG A 411 22.04 -4.62 -39.07
N ASP A 412 23.21 -5.16 -39.44
CA ASP A 412 23.38 -6.00 -40.63
C ASP A 412 23.04 -7.47 -40.42
N LYS A 413 23.09 -7.97 -39.17
CA LYS A 413 22.80 -9.38 -38.85
C LYS A 413 21.51 -9.58 -38.07
N LEU A 414 21.08 -8.57 -37.32
CA LEU A 414 19.90 -8.69 -36.44
C LEU A 414 18.75 -7.74 -36.81
N ASN A 415 18.91 -6.85 -37.80
CA ASN A 415 17.96 -5.80 -38.16
C ASN A 415 17.51 -4.95 -36.95
N ILE A 416 18.47 -4.61 -36.08
CA ILE A 416 18.29 -3.76 -34.91
C ILE A 416 18.91 -2.40 -35.24
N ARG A 417 18.08 -1.35 -35.17
CA ARG A 417 18.50 0.04 -35.34
C ARG A 417 18.70 0.63 -33.96
N ILE A 418 19.79 1.37 -33.74
CA ILE A 418 20.07 2.00 -32.44
C ILE A 418 20.14 3.52 -32.61
N VAL A 419 19.37 4.22 -31.80
CA VAL A 419 19.46 5.67 -31.59
C VAL A 419 20.20 5.89 -30.28
N THR A 420 21.40 6.45 -30.35
CA THR A 420 22.23 6.76 -29.18
C THR A 420 23.13 7.95 -29.48
N TRP A 421 23.88 8.43 -28.49
CA TRP A 421 24.78 9.58 -28.61
C TRP A 421 26.24 9.13 -28.82
N GLU A 422 27.08 10.02 -29.37
CA GLU A 422 28.50 9.73 -29.58
C GLU A 422 29.31 10.02 -28.30
N LYS A 423 29.81 8.96 -27.64
CA LYS A 423 30.66 9.12 -26.45
C LYS A 423 31.94 9.88 -26.78
N ASN A 424 32.35 10.78 -25.88
CA ASN A 424 33.58 11.56 -26.00
C ASN A 424 33.68 12.31 -27.35
N HIS A 425 32.57 12.84 -27.85
CA HIS A 425 32.59 13.72 -29.00
C HIS A 425 33.38 15.00 -28.68
N THR A 426 34.55 15.14 -29.29
CA THR A 426 35.54 16.23 -29.05
C THR A 426 35.78 17.12 -30.27
N ARG A 427 35.08 16.87 -31.38
CA ARG A 427 35.14 17.74 -32.56
C ARG A 427 34.36 19.05 -32.26
N PRO A 428 34.58 20.13 -33.04
CA PRO A 428 33.66 21.27 -33.01
C PRO A 428 32.21 20.80 -33.18
N PRO A 429 31.22 21.55 -32.66
CA PRO A 429 29.82 21.16 -32.76
C PRO A 429 29.50 20.77 -34.20
N TRP A 430 28.78 19.66 -34.34
CA TRP A 430 28.29 19.15 -35.62
C TRP A 430 27.72 20.33 -36.41
N ALA A 431 28.50 20.81 -37.38
CA ALA A 431 28.16 21.94 -38.22
C ALA A 431 27.45 21.39 -39.47
N PRO A 432 26.26 21.88 -39.81
CA PRO A 432 25.56 21.42 -41.00
C PRO A 432 26.33 21.85 -42.25
N ALA A 433 26.31 21.02 -43.30
CA ALA A 433 27.00 21.33 -44.55
C ALA A 433 26.46 22.61 -45.25
N SER A 434 25.21 23.00 -44.96
CA SER A 434 24.64 24.33 -45.22
C SER A 434 23.69 24.71 -44.07
N PRO A 435 23.50 26.00 -43.72
CA PRO A 435 22.42 26.41 -42.82
C PRO A 435 21.02 25.89 -43.23
N ASP A 436 20.80 25.68 -44.53
CA ASP A 436 19.49 25.31 -45.09
C ASP A 436 18.99 23.90 -44.71
N ILE A 437 19.87 23.03 -44.20
CA ILE A 437 19.48 21.68 -43.72
C ILE A 437 19.08 21.65 -42.23
N VAL A 438 19.14 22.80 -41.53
CA VAL A 438 18.76 22.90 -40.12
C VAL A 438 17.24 22.95 -39.97
N ASN A 439 16.71 21.85 -39.45
CA ASN A 439 15.33 21.70 -39.06
C ASN A 439 15.12 22.15 -37.60
N ASN A 440 13.88 22.46 -37.24
CA ASN A 440 13.55 23.05 -35.94
C ASN A 440 12.37 22.30 -35.31
N ILE A 441 12.55 21.79 -34.10
CA ILE A 441 11.46 21.28 -33.25
C ILE A 441 11.22 22.28 -32.13
N HIS A 442 9.97 22.62 -31.89
CA HIS A 442 9.56 23.42 -30.74
C HIS A 442 8.87 22.51 -29.73
N ILE A 443 9.48 22.32 -28.56
CA ILE A 443 8.92 21.51 -27.47
C ILE A 443 8.36 22.47 -26.41
N PRO A 444 7.03 22.67 -26.33
CA PRO A 444 6.43 23.39 -25.23
C PRO A 444 6.51 22.55 -23.96
N LYS A 445 7.08 23.11 -22.89
CA LYS A 445 7.14 22.49 -21.58
C LYS A 445 6.45 23.40 -20.57
N ALA A 446 5.34 22.93 -20.00
CA ALA A 446 4.72 23.58 -18.87
C ALA A 446 5.66 23.50 -17.65
N GLY A 447 5.76 24.60 -16.90
CA GLY A 447 6.33 24.62 -15.56
C GLY A 447 5.34 24.03 -14.54
N ASN A 448 5.53 24.37 -13.26
CA ASN A 448 4.60 23.96 -12.19
C ASN A 448 3.21 24.62 -12.32
N ASN A 449 3.06 25.60 -13.21
CA ASN A 449 1.79 26.23 -13.56
C ASN A 449 1.52 25.98 -15.05
N SER A 450 0.32 25.50 -15.40
CA SER A 450 -0.05 25.20 -16.80
C SER A 450 -0.12 26.43 -17.71
N LYS A 451 -0.15 27.64 -17.14
CA LYS A 451 -0.04 28.92 -17.88
C LYS A 451 1.41 29.37 -18.13
N ASP A 452 2.38 28.77 -17.45
CA ASP A 452 3.80 29.04 -17.61
C ASP A 452 4.41 28.01 -18.57
N ILE A 453 4.49 28.36 -19.86
CA ILE A 453 4.98 27.46 -20.91
C ILE A 453 6.31 28.00 -21.44
N THR A 454 7.39 27.28 -21.12
CA THR A 454 8.69 27.50 -21.76
C THR A 454 8.73 26.73 -23.07
N ILE A 455 8.99 27.41 -24.19
CA ILE A 455 9.16 26.77 -25.50
C ILE A 455 10.66 26.52 -25.72
N TYR A 456 11.05 25.25 -25.71
CA TYR A 456 12.40 24.84 -26.09
C TYR A 456 12.48 24.73 -27.61
N LYS A 457 13.27 25.60 -28.24
CA LYS A 457 13.67 25.45 -29.64
C LYS A 457 14.86 24.48 -29.71
N ILE A 458 14.70 23.38 -30.44
CA ILE A 458 15.75 22.41 -30.73
C ILE A 458 16.05 22.48 -32.23
N GLU A 459 17.24 22.97 -32.56
CA GLU A 459 17.81 22.88 -33.90
C GLU A 459 18.43 21.49 -34.07
N TYR A 460 18.10 20.83 -35.18
CA TYR A 460 18.63 19.52 -35.54
C TYR A 460 18.78 19.42 -37.05
N TYR A 461 19.65 18.53 -37.52
CA TYR A 461 19.76 18.25 -38.93
C TYR A 461 20.23 16.81 -39.13
N THR A 462 19.97 16.26 -40.31
CA THR A 462 20.31 14.87 -40.66
C THR A 462 21.47 14.88 -41.64
N GLN A 463 22.53 14.12 -41.35
CA GLN A 463 23.64 13.85 -42.27
C GLN A 463 24.16 12.42 -42.05
N PRO A 464 24.78 11.79 -43.07
CA PRO A 464 25.44 10.50 -42.92
C PRO A 464 26.49 10.53 -41.79
N TRP A 465 26.61 9.44 -41.04
CA TRP A 465 27.54 9.42 -39.91
C TRP A 465 28.99 9.26 -40.40
N THR A 466 29.83 10.27 -40.19
CA THR A 466 31.22 10.27 -40.71
C THR A 466 32.12 9.11 -40.25
N ARG A 467 31.71 8.31 -39.25
CA ARG A 467 32.42 7.08 -38.84
C ARG A 467 31.98 5.83 -39.61
N ASP A 468 30.80 5.84 -40.21
CA ASP A 468 30.27 4.76 -41.04
C ASP A 468 29.40 5.32 -42.17
N ALA A 469 29.96 5.43 -43.37
CA ALA A 469 29.28 5.93 -44.55
C ALA A 469 28.19 4.99 -45.10
N SER A 470 27.95 3.83 -44.48
CA SER A 470 26.82 2.92 -44.77
C SER A 470 25.58 3.18 -43.89
N VAL A 471 25.54 4.29 -43.15
CA VAL A 471 24.41 4.77 -42.31
C VAL A 471 23.76 6.01 -42.91
#